data_AF-A0A3D0XZG0-F1
#
_entry.id   AF-A0A3D0XZG0-F1
#
_cell.length_a   1.000
_cell.length_b   1.000
_cell.length_c   1.000
_cell.angle_alpha   90.00
_cell.angle_beta   90.00
_cell.angle_gamma   90.00
#
_symmetry.space_group_name_H-M   'P 1'
#
loop_
_entity.id
_entity.type
_entity.pdbx_description
1 polymer ?
#
loop_
_entity_poly.entity_id
_entity_poly.type
_entity_poly.pdbx_seq_one_letter_code
_entity_poly.pdbx_strand_id
1 'polypeptide(L)'
;MKNLKYKFINMVIIVLLIQIINLLVFNCISIATTEDIKDTYDVILFWGQSNMTGYCGLNYDEKTANRHQANIEIKRDYRYKYQDSNSVNNYSKKTGIDKEFLANSVQMNWVKISQEKNTVFDYNYENNKLIELNENTQKIGELLKYDSGSKKLIEAEWNDYSIQKSYGTNIVPQFCKTYYQKTGHKVVCVLAGNGGEQIANFLPSTDEDYGEKTKQNKQMIYEAMVEKYKAAIKHLESNGYTVKNKMWVSFQGEADANLGTDIGKYKDRFLKVHNGLKKDLNITKGAIIETSTLLGKDNYQNVINIHNAQIQLAA
;
A
#
# COMPACT_ATOMS: atom_id res chain seq x y z
N MET A 1 -23.47 -9.24 -79.58
CA MET A 1 -23.72 -8.23 -78.53
C MET A 1 -24.12 -8.81 -77.16
N LYS A 2 -25.01 -9.82 -77.05
CA LYS A 2 -25.40 -10.42 -75.75
C LYS A 2 -24.20 -10.96 -74.94
N ASN A 3 -23.28 -11.67 -75.59
CA ASN A 3 -22.10 -12.28 -74.94
C ASN A 3 -21.11 -11.23 -74.37
N LEU A 4 -21.06 -10.04 -74.96
CA LEU A 4 -20.21 -8.94 -74.46
C LEU A 4 -20.81 -8.30 -73.20
N LYS A 5 -22.15 -8.21 -73.13
CA LYS A 5 -22.87 -7.72 -71.94
C LYS A 5 -22.66 -8.63 -70.73
N TYR A 6 -22.72 -9.96 -70.91
CA TYR A 6 -22.47 -10.91 -69.81
C TYR A 6 -21.03 -10.85 -69.28
N LYS A 7 -20.04 -10.70 -70.17
CA LYS A 7 -18.64 -10.53 -69.76
C LYS A 7 -18.42 -9.23 -68.99
N PHE A 8 -19.06 -8.15 -69.42
CA PHE A 8 -18.97 -6.86 -68.73
C PHE A 8 -19.62 -6.90 -67.34
N ILE A 9 -20.82 -7.50 -67.22
CA ILE A 9 -21.52 -7.67 -65.94
C ILE A 9 -20.69 -8.53 -64.97
N ASN A 10 -20.13 -9.65 -65.44
CA ASN A 10 -19.28 -10.50 -64.59
C ASN A 10 -18.02 -9.77 -64.12
N MET A 11 -17.40 -8.95 -64.98
CA MET A 11 -16.23 -8.16 -64.60
C MET A 11 -16.57 -7.14 -63.49
N VAL A 12 -17.71 -6.44 -63.60
CA VAL A 12 -18.17 -5.48 -62.59
C VAL A 12 -18.45 -6.16 -61.25
N ILE A 13 -19.08 -7.34 -61.26
CA ILE A 13 -19.36 -8.12 -60.04
C ILE A 13 -18.06 -8.55 -59.36
N ILE A 14 -17.06 -9.00 -60.11
CA ILE A 14 -15.75 -9.40 -59.57
C ILE A 14 -15.05 -8.20 -58.92
N VAL A 15 -15.07 -7.03 -59.56
CA VAL A 15 -14.47 -5.81 -58.99
C VAL A 15 -15.18 -5.38 -57.70
N LEU A 16 -16.50 -5.45 -57.65
CA LEU A 16 -17.27 -5.14 -56.44
C LEU A 16 -16.98 -6.14 -55.30
N LEU A 17 -16.86 -7.43 -55.61
CA LEU A 17 -16.49 -8.44 -54.62
C LEU A 17 -15.08 -8.21 -54.06
N ILE A 18 -14.12 -7.85 -54.92
CA ILE A 18 -12.75 -7.52 -54.49
C ILE A 18 -12.76 -6.28 -53.58
N GLN A 19 -13.56 -5.26 -53.90
CA GLN A 19 -13.70 -4.07 -53.05
C GLN A 19 -14.32 -4.39 -51.68
N ILE A 20 -15.33 -5.26 -51.63
CA ILE A 20 -15.95 -5.71 -50.37
C ILE A 20 -14.96 -6.53 -49.53
N ILE A 21 -14.21 -7.44 -50.15
CA ILE A 21 -13.18 -8.23 -49.47
C ILE A 21 -12.08 -7.32 -48.92
N ASN A 22 -11.60 -6.35 -49.72
CA ASN A 22 -10.62 -5.38 -49.24
C ASN A 22 -11.15 -4.55 -48.06
N LEU A 23 -12.43 -4.15 -48.07
CA LEU A 23 -13.05 -3.43 -46.96
C LEU A 23 -13.13 -4.29 -45.68
N LEU A 24 -13.49 -5.57 -45.83
CA LEU A 24 -13.57 -6.53 -44.73
C LEU A 24 -12.18 -6.86 -44.16
N VAL A 25 -11.17 -7.03 -45.02
CA VAL A 25 -9.78 -7.27 -44.61
C VAL A 25 -9.20 -6.03 -43.93
N PHE A 26 -9.44 -4.81 -44.45
CA PHE A 26 -9.03 -3.58 -43.77
C PHE A 26 -9.69 -3.39 -42.41
N ASN A 27 -10.99 -3.71 -42.28
CA ASN A 27 -11.68 -3.67 -41.00
C ASN A 27 -11.16 -4.75 -40.04
N CYS A 28 -10.90 -5.98 -40.49
CA CYS A 28 -10.31 -7.02 -39.65
C CYS A 28 -8.87 -6.70 -39.21
N ILE A 29 -8.05 -6.10 -40.07
CA ILE A 29 -6.68 -5.71 -39.73
C ILE A 29 -6.68 -4.49 -38.79
N SER A 30 -7.60 -3.54 -38.97
CA SER A 30 -7.72 -2.37 -38.07
C SER A 30 -8.24 -2.74 -36.68
N ILE A 31 -8.98 -3.85 -36.55
CA ILE A 31 -9.40 -4.40 -35.25
C ILE A 31 -8.27 -5.20 -34.58
N ALA A 32 -7.28 -5.68 -35.34
CA ALA A 32 -6.17 -6.50 -34.83
C ALA A 32 -4.93 -5.71 -34.40
N THR A 33 -4.96 -4.37 -34.42
CA THR A 33 -3.82 -3.52 -34.04
C THR A 33 -4.16 -2.55 -32.92
N THR A 34 -4.64 -3.10 -31.81
CA THR A 34 -4.33 -2.71 -30.42
C THR A 34 -5.01 -3.79 -29.59
N GLU A 35 -4.28 -4.83 -29.17
CA GLU A 35 -4.58 -5.34 -27.84
C GLU A 35 -4.44 -4.09 -26.96
N ASP A 36 -5.57 -3.53 -26.52
CA ASP A 36 -5.57 -2.59 -25.40
C ASP A 36 -4.78 -3.31 -24.31
N ILE A 37 -3.52 -2.89 -24.13
CA ILE A 37 -2.72 -3.35 -23.00
C ILE A 37 -3.49 -2.79 -21.81
N LYS A 38 -4.41 -3.59 -21.27
CA LYS A 38 -5.17 -3.24 -20.08
C LYS A 38 -4.13 -2.90 -19.04
N ASP A 39 -4.15 -1.63 -18.63
CA ASP A 39 -3.25 -1.12 -17.62
C ASP A 39 -3.26 -2.09 -16.44
N THR A 40 -2.10 -2.70 -16.21
CA THR A 40 -1.95 -3.80 -15.26
C THR A 40 -1.43 -3.26 -13.95
N TYR A 41 -2.15 -3.56 -12.87
CA TYR A 41 -1.84 -3.11 -11.52
C TYR A 41 -1.52 -4.29 -10.61
N ASP A 42 -0.54 -4.08 -9.75
CA ASP A 42 -0.32 -4.87 -8.56
C ASP A 42 -0.89 -4.12 -7.35
N VAL A 43 -1.63 -4.83 -6.49
CA VAL A 43 -2.33 -4.22 -5.36
C VAL A 43 -1.72 -4.71 -4.05
N ILE A 44 -1.20 -3.76 -3.28
CA ILE A 44 -0.40 -4.01 -2.09
C ILE A 44 -1.14 -3.48 -0.85
N LEU A 45 -1.51 -4.39 0.06
CA LEU A 45 -2.05 -4.04 1.38
C LEU A 45 -0.90 -3.69 2.33
N PHE A 46 -0.83 -2.43 2.76
CA PHE A 46 0.12 -1.98 3.76
C PHE A 46 -0.57 -1.91 5.12
N TRP A 47 -0.20 -2.82 6.03
CA TRP A 47 -0.85 -2.94 7.34
C TRP A 47 0.16 -3.04 8.49
N GLY A 48 -0.33 -2.86 9.71
CA GLY A 48 0.48 -2.86 10.92
C GLY A 48 0.33 -1.56 11.71
N GLN A 49 1.32 -1.21 12.51
CA GLN A 49 1.25 -0.11 13.47
C GLN A 49 2.35 0.94 13.27
N SER A 50 2.31 1.99 14.09
CA SER A 50 3.34 3.01 14.32
C SER A 50 4.04 3.49 13.06
N ASN A 51 5.11 2.82 12.63
CA ASN A 51 5.86 3.17 11.43
C ASN A 51 5.07 2.98 10.13
N MET A 52 4.06 2.11 10.11
CA MET A 52 3.11 1.99 9.00
C MET A 52 2.16 3.19 8.94
N THR A 53 1.65 3.67 10.09
CA THR A 53 0.77 4.85 10.13
C THR A 53 1.51 6.16 10.21
N GLY A 54 2.84 6.16 10.31
CA GLY A 54 3.66 7.36 10.22
C GLY A 54 3.16 8.51 11.09
N TYR A 55 3.39 8.44 12.41
CA TYR A 55 3.35 9.65 13.24
C TYR A 55 4.64 10.46 13.01
N CYS A 56 4.81 10.99 11.80
CA CYS A 56 6.07 11.59 11.36
C CYS A 56 6.08 13.09 11.59
N GLY A 57 6.45 13.56 12.78
CA GLY A 57 6.96 14.91 13.06
C GLY A 57 6.14 16.13 12.58
N LEU A 58 4.97 15.93 11.99
CA LEU A 58 4.21 16.96 11.28
C LEU A 58 2.96 17.36 12.03
N ASN A 59 2.50 16.62 13.04
CA ASN A 59 1.40 17.05 13.89
C ASN A 59 1.67 16.75 15.36
N TYR A 60 2.36 17.68 16.00
CA TYR A 60 1.85 18.20 17.26
C TYR A 60 0.77 19.28 17.01
N ASP A 61 -0.01 19.26 15.93
CA ASP A 61 -1.37 19.82 15.98
C ASP A 61 -2.34 19.40 14.86
N GLU A 62 -3.35 18.61 15.22
CA GLU A 62 -4.72 19.00 14.85
C GLU A 62 -5.67 18.94 16.07
N LYS A 63 -5.18 18.47 17.24
CA LYS A 63 -5.83 18.56 18.56
C LYS A 63 -4.84 18.78 19.72
N THR A 64 -3.55 19.00 19.46
CA THR A 64 -2.49 19.08 20.49
C THR A 64 -1.88 20.47 20.66
N ALA A 65 -2.21 21.45 19.82
CA ALA A 65 -1.87 22.87 20.07
C ALA A 65 -2.62 23.44 21.27
N ASN A 66 -3.68 22.79 21.74
CA ASN A 66 -4.33 23.17 22.98
C ASN A 66 -3.69 22.56 24.23
N ARG A 67 -2.65 21.72 24.13
CA ARG A 67 -2.04 21.08 25.33
C ARG A 67 -0.54 21.18 25.52
N HIS A 68 0.33 21.32 24.51
CA HIS A 68 1.75 21.69 24.77
C HIS A 68 2.19 22.88 23.92
N GLN A 69 1.90 24.06 24.45
CA GLN A 69 2.41 25.34 24.00
C GLN A 69 3.87 25.48 24.47
N ALA A 70 4.83 25.00 23.67
CA ALA A 70 6.24 25.43 23.75
C ALA A 70 7.03 24.98 22.51
N ASN A 71 7.19 25.86 21.52
CA ASN A 71 8.32 25.93 20.58
C ASN A 71 9.01 24.60 20.19
N ILE A 72 8.33 23.72 19.45
CA ILE A 72 8.97 22.53 18.88
C ILE A 72 9.46 22.87 17.47
N GLU A 73 10.74 23.18 17.38
CA GLU A 73 11.48 23.34 16.13
C GLU A 73 11.35 22.08 15.26
N ILE A 74 11.09 22.23 13.96
CA ILE A 74 11.08 21.13 12.98
C ILE A 74 12.50 20.55 12.91
N LYS A 75 12.79 19.52 13.70
CA LYS A 75 14.11 18.91 13.76
C LYS A 75 14.25 17.87 12.65
N ARG A 76 14.97 18.24 11.60
CA ARG A 76 15.59 17.29 10.68
C ARG A 76 16.44 16.28 11.45
N ASP A 77 16.61 15.10 10.85
CA ASP A 77 17.47 14.08 11.44
C ASP A 77 18.87 14.65 11.66
N TYR A 78 19.27 14.78 12.91
CA TYR A 78 20.53 15.40 13.32
C TYR A 78 21.69 14.41 13.33
N ARG A 79 21.44 13.12 13.03
CA ARG A 79 22.46 12.07 13.02
C ARG A 79 23.42 12.17 11.82
N TYR A 80 23.05 12.96 10.81
CA TYR A 80 23.88 13.28 9.64
C TYR A 80 23.51 14.66 9.08
N LYS A 81 24.42 15.26 8.30
CA LYS A 81 24.18 16.53 7.59
C LYS A 81 23.70 16.24 6.17
N TYR A 82 22.39 16.35 5.92
CA TYR A 82 21.79 15.97 4.62
C TYR A 82 22.31 16.77 3.41
N GLN A 83 22.78 18.01 3.61
CA GLN A 83 23.37 18.84 2.54
C GLN A 83 24.84 18.49 2.25
N ASP A 84 25.48 17.74 3.15
CA ASP A 84 26.85 17.30 3.00
C ASP A 84 26.88 15.87 2.46
N SER A 85 27.23 15.75 1.17
CA SER A 85 27.33 14.45 0.49
C SER A 85 28.26 13.47 1.20
N ASN A 86 29.32 13.92 1.87
CA ASN A 86 30.21 13.05 2.64
C ASN A 86 29.53 12.55 3.90
N SER A 87 28.81 13.42 4.61
CA SER A 87 28.02 13.01 5.77
C SER A 87 26.93 12.00 5.40
N VAL A 88 26.22 12.22 4.29
CA VAL A 88 25.21 11.29 3.76
C VAL A 88 25.86 9.95 3.39
N ASN A 89 26.98 9.99 2.66
CA ASN A 89 27.71 8.79 2.27
C ASN A 89 28.17 7.96 3.47
N ASN A 90 28.72 8.62 4.50
CA ASN A 90 29.20 7.95 5.70
C ASN A 90 28.06 7.34 6.50
N TYR A 91 26.94 8.07 6.65
CA TYR A 91 25.77 7.58 7.36
C TYR A 91 25.09 6.42 6.62
N SER A 92 24.95 6.52 5.30
CA SER A 92 24.49 5.44 4.43
C SER A 92 25.34 4.19 4.58
N LYS A 93 26.68 4.29 4.52
CA LYS A 93 27.57 3.13 4.74
C LYS A 93 27.42 2.52 6.13
N LYS A 94 27.25 3.35 7.16
CA LYS A 94 27.08 2.89 8.56
C LYS A 94 25.75 2.17 8.77
N THR A 95 24.70 2.60 8.08
CA THR A 95 23.32 2.17 8.35
C THR A 95 22.75 1.24 7.29
N GLY A 96 23.34 1.18 6.10
CA GLY A 96 22.74 0.53 4.94
C GLY A 96 21.55 1.29 4.34
N ILE A 97 21.16 2.44 4.89
CA ILE A 97 20.06 3.26 4.33
C ILE A 97 20.53 3.87 3.01
N ASP A 98 19.67 3.81 2.00
CA ASP A 98 19.96 4.36 0.68
C ASP A 98 20.25 5.87 0.74
N LYS A 99 21.26 6.31 -0.03
CA LYS A 99 21.71 7.71 -0.05
C LYS A 99 20.62 8.65 -0.57
N GLU A 100 19.81 8.21 -1.54
CA GLU A 100 18.69 8.97 -2.07
C GLU A 100 17.67 9.24 -0.96
N PHE A 101 17.37 8.23 -0.13
CA PHE A 101 16.45 8.37 0.98
C PHE A 101 16.95 9.39 2.02
N LEU A 102 18.24 9.33 2.35
CA LEU A 102 18.87 10.28 3.27
C LEU A 102 18.91 11.70 2.69
N ALA A 103 19.22 11.85 1.40
CA ALA A 103 19.27 13.14 0.72
C ALA A 103 17.89 13.80 0.61
N ASN A 104 16.83 13.00 0.44
CA ASN A 104 15.46 13.46 0.29
C ASN A 104 14.69 13.62 1.62
N SER A 105 15.35 13.36 2.76
CA SER A 105 14.73 13.53 4.07
C SER A 105 14.43 15.00 4.34
N VAL A 106 13.14 15.29 4.58
CA VAL A 106 12.65 16.63 4.93
C VAL A 106 12.68 16.84 6.44
N GLN A 107 12.38 15.79 7.20
CA GLN A 107 12.47 15.72 8.66
C GLN A 107 12.53 14.26 9.10
N MET A 108 12.68 14.02 10.40
CA MET A 108 12.63 12.68 10.95
C MET A 108 11.35 11.96 10.49
N ASN A 109 11.54 10.84 9.78
CA ASN A 109 10.48 9.99 9.22
C ASN A 109 9.61 10.63 8.11
N TRP A 110 10.07 11.70 7.43
CA TRP A 110 9.44 12.22 6.20
C TRP A 110 10.48 12.41 5.09
N VAL A 111 10.26 11.79 3.93
CA VAL A 111 11.15 11.81 2.76
C VAL A 111 10.41 12.15 1.47
N LYS A 112 10.82 13.17 0.72
CA LYS A 112 10.18 13.43 -0.59
C LYS A 112 10.53 12.32 -1.59
N ILE A 113 9.53 11.55 -2.00
CA ILE A 113 9.72 10.47 -2.99
C ILE A 113 9.09 10.90 -4.30
N SER A 114 9.92 11.27 -5.27
CA SER A 114 9.47 11.48 -6.64
C SER A 114 9.16 10.15 -7.30
N GLN A 115 8.02 10.08 -7.98
CA GLN A 115 7.51 8.90 -8.69
C GLN A 115 7.40 9.24 -10.18
N GLU A 116 7.58 8.23 -11.03
CA GLU A 116 7.21 8.36 -12.43
C GLU A 116 5.70 8.57 -12.56
N LYS A 117 5.28 9.47 -13.44
CA LYS A 117 3.85 9.79 -13.60
C LYS A 117 3.06 8.56 -14.04
N ASN A 118 1.85 8.40 -13.52
CA ASN A 118 0.92 7.32 -13.84
C ASN A 118 1.45 5.91 -13.48
N THR A 119 2.21 5.79 -12.38
CA THR A 119 2.82 4.51 -11.97
C THR A 119 2.42 4.01 -10.58
N VAL A 120 2.27 4.91 -9.60
CA VAL A 120 2.01 4.56 -8.21
C VAL A 120 0.85 5.39 -7.67
N PHE A 121 -0.10 4.70 -7.03
CA PHE A 121 -1.33 5.31 -6.54
C PHE A 121 -1.69 4.83 -5.14
N ASP A 122 -2.30 5.69 -4.35
CA ASP A 122 -3.08 5.34 -3.17
C ASP A 122 -4.55 5.15 -3.52
N TYR A 123 -5.17 4.10 -3.00
CA TYR A 123 -6.62 3.94 -3.12
C TYR A 123 -7.32 4.72 -2.00
N ASN A 124 -8.03 5.77 -2.39
CA ASN A 124 -8.92 6.51 -1.52
C ASN A 124 -10.33 5.88 -1.54
N TYR A 125 -10.72 5.33 -0.40
CA TYR A 125 -12.01 4.71 -0.15
C TYR A 125 -13.16 5.71 -0.11
N GLU A 126 -12.99 6.87 0.53
CA GLU A 126 -14.08 7.85 0.73
C GLU A 126 -14.67 8.36 -0.58
N ASN A 127 -13.80 8.62 -1.57
CA ASN A 127 -14.20 9.10 -2.88
C ASN A 127 -14.15 8.00 -3.96
N ASN A 128 -13.72 6.78 -3.62
CA ASN A 128 -13.54 5.65 -4.52
C ASN A 128 -12.69 6.02 -5.76
N LYS A 129 -11.46 6.53 -5.53
CA LYS A 129 -10.52 6.93 -6.59
C LYS A 129 -9.08 6.53 -6.29
N LEU A 130 -8.28 6.46 -7.34
CA LEU A 130 -6.83 6.38 -7.27
C LEU A 130 -6.23 7.78 -7.17
N ILE A 131 -5.42 8.02 -6.14
CA ILE A 131 -4.69 9.26 -5.92
C ILE A 131 -3.22 9.00 -6.25
N GLU A 132 -2.68 9.70 -7.24
CA GLU A 132 -1.29 9.53 -7.65
C GLU A 132 -0.32 9.94 -6.54
N LEU A 133 0.65 9.07 -6.22
CA LEU A 133 1.72 9.38 -5.29
C LEU A 133 2.85 10.10 -6.00
N ASN A 134 3.38 11.16 -5.38
CA ASN A 134 4.49 11.94 -5.91
C ASN A 134 5.24 12.67 -4.78
N GLU A 135 6.21 13.52 -5.14
CA GLU A 135 7.04 14.26 -4.19
C GLU A 135 6.27 15.25 -3.29
N ASN A 136 5.03 15.60 -3.66
CA ASN A 136 4.13 16.45 -2.88
C ASN A 136 3.15 15.64 -2.02
N THR A 137 3.19 14.31 -2.05
CA THR A 137 2.39 13.47 -1.16
C THR A 137 2.78 13.73 0.29
N GLN A 138 1.83 14.25 1.06
CA GLN A 138 2.00 14.51 2.51
C GLN A 138 1.28 13.49 3.38
N LYS A 139 0.28 12.81 2.84
CA LYS A 139 -0.59 11.87 3.53
C LYS A 139 -0.95 10.74 2.58
N ILE A 140 -1.10 9.55 3.11
CA ILE A 140 -1.57 8.35 2.39
C ILE A 140 -2.68 7.75 3.23
N GLY A 141 -3.75 7.29 2.58
CA GLY A 141 -4.95 6.78 3.24
C GLY A 141 -5.75 7.83 4.00
N GLU A 142 -6.72 7.35 4.76
CA GLU A 142 -7.73 8.13 5.47
C GLU A 142 -7.91 7.63 6.90
N LEU A 143 -8.58 8.43 7.73
CA LEU A 143 -8.99 8.01 9.07
C LEU A 143 -10.39 7.40 8.97
N LEU A 144 -10.49 6.07 9.07
CA LEU A 144 -11.74 5.34 8.81
C LEU A 144 -12.10 4.40 9.93
N LYS A 145 -13.41 4.24 10.16
CA LYS A 145 -13.99 3.29 11.10
C LYS A 145 -14.80 2.27 10.32
N TYR A 146 -14.66 1.01 10.68
CA TYR A 146 -15.52 -0.07 10.21
C TYR A 146 -16.82 -0.06 11.00
N ASP A 147 -17.92 0.14 10.30
CA ASP A 147 -19.26 0.00 10.85
C ASP A 147 -19.75 -1.43 10.67
N SER A 148 -19.95 -2.15 11.79
CA SER A 148 -20.36 -3.56 11.78
C SER A 148 -21.80 -3.76 11.28
N GLY A 149 -22.66 -2.73 11.40
CA GLY A 149 -24.03 -2.77 10.92
C GLY A 149 -24.10 -2.79 9.39
N SER A 150 -23.46 -1.81 8.75
CA SER A 150 -23.41 -1.72 7.29
C SER A 150 -22.33 -2.58 6.64
N LYS A 151 -21.34 -3.05 7.41
CA LYS A 151 -20.13 -3.74 6.92
C LYS A 151 -19.35 -2.87 5.93
N LYS A 152 -19.28 -1.56 6.21
CA LYS A 152 -18.60 -0.57 5.38
C LYS A 152 -17.68 0.29 6.23
N LEU A 153 -16.70 0.90 5.57
CA LEU A 153 -15.92 1.97 6.17
C LEU A 153 -16.69 3.28 6.10
N ILE A 154 -16.67 4.01 7.21
CA ILE A 154 -17.21 5.36 7.36
C ILE A 154 -16.09 6.29 7.84
N GLU A 155 -16.29 7.60 7.66
CA GLU A 155 -15.42 8.61 8.26
C GLU A 155 -15.38 8.40 9.78
N ALA A 156 -14.18 8.41 10.35
CA ALA A 156 -13.98 8.18 11.77
C ALA A 156 -13.79 9.47 12.55
N GLU A 157 -14.22 9.44 13.81
CA GLU A 157 -13.88 10.47 14.78
C GLU A 157 -12.54 10.18 15.46
N TRP A 158 -11.99 11.22 16.10
CA TRP A 158 -10.75 11.10 16.86
C TRP A 158 -10.91 10.14 18.05
N ASN A 159 -10.06 9.12 18.13
CA ASN A 159 -10.08 7.98 19.06
C ASN A 159 -11.15 6.90 18.79
N ASP A 160 -11.88 6.99 17.68
CA ASP A 160 -12.85 5.98 17.27
C ASP A 160 -12.68 5.63 15.79
N TYR A 161 -11.55 4.98 15.51
CA TYR A 161 -11.13 4.58 14.16
C TYR A 161 -10.63 3.14 14.16
N SER A 162 -10.79 2.48 13.00
CA SER A 162 -10.26 1.15 12.72
C SER A 162 -8.89 1.23 12.06
N ILE A 163 -8.71 2.18 11.15
CA ILE A 163 -7.47 2.41 10.41
C ILE A 163 -7.20 3.90 10.31
N GLN A 164 -5.93 4.25 10.14
CA GLN A 164 -5.44 5.61 10.15
C GLN A 164 -4.70 5.93 8.85
N LYS A 165 -4.82 7.19 8.44
CA LYS A 165 -3.92 7.81 7.47
C LYS A 165 -2.50 7.88 8.00
N SER A 166 -1.54 7.95 7.09
CA SER A 166 -0.18 8.35 7.41
C SER A 166 0.04 9.85 7.29
N TYR A 167 0.93 10.39 8.12
CA TYR A 167 1.42 11.76 8.03
C TYR A 167 2.89 11.74 7.62
N GLY A 168 3.26 12.57 6.65
CA GLY A 168 4.53 12.44 5.94
C GLY A 168 4.55 11.24 4.99
N THR A 169 5.69 10.98 4.38
CA THR A 169 5.93 9.73 3.62
C THR A 169 6.65 8.75 4.53
N ASN A 170 5.99 7.63 4.80
CA ASN A 170 6.55 6.46 5.46
C ASN A 170 7.30 5.60 4.40
N ILE A 171 7.55 4.33 4.71
CA ILE A 171 8.17 3.38 3.77
C ILE A 171 7.33 3.15 2.50
N VAL A 172 6.03 3.45 2.50
CA VAL A 172 5.09 3.06 1.43
C VAL A 172 5.44 3.66 0.06
N PRO A 173 5.64 4.99 -0.11
CA PRO A 173 5.99 5.53 -1.41
C PRO A 173 7.32 4.99 -1.94
N GLN A 174 8.33 4.85 -1.08
CA GLN A 174 9.63 4.32 -1.48
C GLN A 174 9.55 2.84 -1.88
N PHE A 175 8.79 2.04 -1.13
CA PHE A 175 8.54 0.65 -1.48
C PHE A 175 7.88 0.56 -2.86
N CYS A 176 6.81 1.32 -3.09
CA CYS A 176 6.08 1.30 -4.36
C CYS A 176 6.94 1.79 -5.53
N LYS A 177 7.74 2.84 -5.33
CA LYS A 177 8.74 3.32 -6.31
C LYS A 177 9.67 2.20 -6.73
N THR A 178 10.31 1.58 -5.72
CA THR A 178 11.31 0.53 -5.94
C THR A 178 10.66 -0.68 -6.61
N TYR A 179 9.45 -1.04 -6.20
CA TYR A 179 8.69 -2.13 -6.79
C TYR A 179 8.40 -1.88 -8.28
N TYR A 180 7.88 -0.70 -8.62
CA TYR A 180 7.64 -0.31 -10.01
C TYR A 180 8.94 -0.35 -10.83
N GLN A 181 10.02 0.27 -10.35
CA GLN A 181 11.30 0.29 -11.04
C GLN A 181 11.90 -1.11 -11.28
N LYS A 182 11.58 -2.08 -10.42
CA LYS A 182 12.07 -3.46 -10.54
C LYS A 182 11.17 -4.36 -11.39
N THR A 183 9.88 -4.06 -11.50
CA THR A 183 8.89 -4.96 -12.12
C THR A 183 8.22 -4.39 -13.36
N GLY A 184 8.21 -3.07 -13.53
CA GLY A 184 7.45 -2.34 -14.54
C GLY A 184 5.92 -2.32 -14.30
N HIS A 185 5.42 -2.95 -13.24
CA HIS A 185 3.99 -3.00 -12.95
C HIS A 185 3.55 -1.80 -12.13
N LYS A 186 2.45 -1.15 -12.55
CA LYS A 186 1.83 -0.06 -11.79
C LYS A 186 1.36 -0.59 -10.43
N VAL A 187 1.38 0.28 -9.41
CA VAL A 187 1.08 -0.11 -8.03
C VAL A 187 -0.11 0.68 -7.50
N VAL A 188 -1.09 -0.03 -6.92
CA VAL A 188 -2.08 0.57 -6.02
C VAL A 188 -1.75 0.15 -4.59
N CYS A 189 -1.36 1.11 -3.76
CA CYS A 189 -1.22 0.91 -2.33
C CYS A 189 -2.57 1.07 -1.64
N VAL A 190 -2.86 0.12 -0.74
CA VAL A 190 -4.01 0.18 0.16
C VAL A 190 -3.45 0.31 1.57
N LEU A 191 -3.37 1.54 2.09
CA LEU A 191 -2.93 1.75 3.47
C LEU A 191 -4.07 1.43 4.45
N ALA A 192 -3.78 0.54 5.39
CA ALA A 192 -4.69 0.08 6.44
C ALA A 192 -3.92 -0.21 7.74
N GLY A 193 -3.17 0.79 8.22
CA GLY A 193 -2.45 0.71 9.49
C GLY A 193 -3.25 1.29 10.66
N ASN A 194 -2.88 0.93 11.89
CA ASN A 194 -3.38 1.56 13.12
C ASN A 194 -2.28 1.61 14.19
N GLY A 195 -1.94 2.82 14.64
CA GLY A 195 -0.80 3.08 15.52
C GLY A 195 -0.99 2.60 16.96
N GLY A 196 0.08 2.03 17.55
CA GLY A 196 0.08 1.59 18.94
C GLY A 196 -0.79 0.35 19.22
N GLU A 197 -1.10 -0.43 18.19
CA GLU A 197 -1.95 -1.62 18.32
C GLU A 197 -1.14 -2.92 18.28
N GLN A 198 -1.41 -3.78 19.27
CA GLN A 198 -0.89 -5.15 19.33
C GLN A 198 -1.52 -6.03 18.23
N ILE A 199 -0.85 -7.12 17.86
CA ILE A 199 -1.28 -8.01 16.77
C ILE A 199 -2.68 -8.60 17.01
N ALA A 200 -3.06 -8.79 18.28
CA ALA A 200 -4.38 -9.27 18.67
C ALA A 200 -5.54 -8.37 18.20
N ASN A 201 -5.29 -7.08 17.94
CA ASN A 201 -6.30 -6.14 17.44
C ASN A 201 -6.45 -6.21 15.91
N PHE A 202 -5.50 -6.86 15.22
CA PHE A 202 -5.54 -7.14 13.78
C PHE A 202 -6.15 -8.50 13.46
N LEU A 203 -6.58 -9.26 14.47
CA LEU A 203 -7.30 -10.51 14.26
C LEU A 203 -8.73 -10.22 13.78
N PRO A 204 -9.36 -11.14 13.03
CA PRO A 204 -10.79 -11.09 12.78
C PRO A 204 -11.54 -10.96 14.11
N SER A 205 -12.57 -10.12 14.15
CA SER A 205 -13.34 -9.85 15.38
C SER A 205 -14.06 -11.07 15.97
N THR A 206 -14.17 -12.14 15.17
CA THR A 206 -14.71 -13.45 15.56
C THR A 206 -13.67 -14.39 16.18
N ASP A 207 -12.38 -14.06 16.10
CA ASP A 207 -11.31 -14.86 16.71
C ASP A 207 -11.35 -14.72 18.24
N GLU A 208 -11.12 -15.82 18.95
CA GLU A 208 -11.15 -15.84 20.42
C GLU A 208 -10.05 -14.98 21.06
N ASP A 209 -8.93 -14.78 20.36
CA ASP A 209 -7.81 -13.95 20.80
C ASP A 209 -8.01 -12.47 20.48
N TYR A 210 -9.09 -12.10 19.78
CA TYR A 210 -9.31 -10.74 19.34
C TYR A 210 -9.49 -9.77 20.51
N GLY A 211 -8.63 -8.75 20.53
CA GLY A 211 -8.80 -7.59 21.40
C GLY A 211 -8.54 -7.87 22.88
N GLU A 212 -7.48 -8.61 23.24
CA GLU A 212 -7.19 -9.01 24.63
C GLU A 212 -7.46 -7.92 25.71
N LYS A 213 -8.69 -8.01 26.24
CA LYS A 213 -9.27 -7.59 27.53
C LYS A 213 -9.13 -6.16 28.07
N THR A 214 -8.44 -5.21 27.42
CA THR A 214 -8.19 -3.89 28.06
C THR A 214 -8.67 -2.63 27.33
N LYS A 215 -9.20 -2.72 26.09
CA LYS A 215 -9.80 -1.56 25.42
C LYS A 215 -11.29 -1.83 25.13
N GLN A 216 -12.14 -0.98 25.68
CA GLN A 216 -13.60 -0.99 25.47
C GLN A 216 -14.01 -0.74 24.00
N ASN A 217 -13.07 -0.38 23.13
CA ASN A 217 -13.33 -0.15 21.71
C ASN A 217 -12.64 -1.22 20.85
N LYS A 218 -13.42 -2.25 20.49
CA LYS A 218 -13.06 -3.23 19.46
C LYS A 218 -13.00 -2.52 18.10
N GLN A 219 -11.81 -2.10 17.69
CA GLN A 219 -11.60 -1.26 16.51
C GLN A 219 -11.87 -1.96 15.16
N MET A 220 -11.98 -3.29 15.10
CA MET A 220 -12.29 -4.06 13.89
C MET A 220 -11.32 -3.77 12.73
N ILE A 221 -10.03 -3.73 13.06
CA ILE A 221 -8.95 -3.37 12.14
C ILE A 221 -8.88 -4.38 10.99
N TYR A 222 -9.05 -5.67 11.28
CA TYR A 222 -9.06 -6.73 10.27
C TYR A 222 -10.15 -6.52 9.22
N GLU A 223 -11.37 -6.29 9.67
CA GLU A 223 -12.50 -6.05 8.79
C GLU A 223 -12.31 -4.79 7.95
N ALA A 224 -11.73 -3.73 8.54
CA ALA A 224 -11.37 -2.52 7.82
C ALA A 224 -10.33 -2.78 6.71
N MET A 225 -9.28 -3.56 7.00
CA MET A 225 -8.28 -3.97 5.99
C MET A 225 -8.94 -4.69 4.83
N VAL A 226 -9.79 -5.68 5.14
CA VAL A 226 -10.47 -6.51 4.15
C VAL A 226 -11.42 -5.69 3.29
N GLU A 227 -12.25 -4.84 3.89
CA GLU A 227 -13.20 -4.01 3.15
C GLU A 227 -12.50 -3.00 2.25
N LYS A 228 -11.47 -2.29 2.76
CA LYS A 228 -10.73 -1.31 1.95
C LYS A 228 -10.05 -1.97 0.76
N TYR A 229 -9.43 -3.13 0.97
CA TYR A 229 -8.76 -3.86 -0.10
C TYR A 229 -9.74 -4.36 -1.16
N LYS A 230 -10.89 -4.94 -0.74
CA LYS A 230 -11.95 -5.37 -1.67
C LYS A 230 -12.49 -4.20 -2.48
N ALA A 231 -12.66 -3.04 -1.86
CA ALA A 231 -13.10 -1.83 -2.56
C ALA A 231 -12.09 -1.38 -3.62
N ALA A 232 -10.79 -1.42 -3.32
CA ALA A 232 -9.72 -1.11 -4.29
C ALA A 232 -9.73 -2.06 -5.50
N ILE A 233 -9.86 -3.37 -5.25
CA ILE A 233 -9.97 -4.38 -6.31
C ILE A 233 -11.20 -4.12 -7.18
N LYS A 234 -12.36 -3.91 -6.54
CA LYS A 234 -13.61 -3.63 -7.25
C LYS A 234 -13.50 -2.35 -8.09
N HIS A 235 -12.86 -1.31 -7.56
CA HIS A 235 -12.61 -0.07 -8.31
C HIS A 235 -11.81 -0.37 -9.58
N LEU A 236 -10.71 -1.11 -9.47
CA LEU A 236 -9.84 -1.42 -10.60
C LEU A 236 -10.58 -2.23 -11.66
N GLU A 237 -11.25 -3.31 -11.25
CA GLU A 237 -12.00 -4.20 -12.16
C GLU A 237 -13.16 -3.47 -12.84
N SER A 238 -13.89 -2.61 -12.11
CA SER A 238 -15.03 -1.85 -12.66
C SER A 238 -14.59 -0.78 -13.67
N ASN A 239 -13.33 -0.33 -13.60
CA ASN A 239 -12.74 0.60 -14.57
C ASN A 239 -11.96 -0.13 -15.68
N GLY A 240 -12.09 -1.45 -15.80
CA GLY A 240 -11.50 -2.23 -16.89
C GLY A 240 -10.02 -2.54 -16.73
N TYR A 241 -9.40 -2.20 -15.59
CA TYR A 241 -8.00 -2.50 -15.30
C TYR A 241 -7.80 -3.98 -14.93
N THR A 242 -6.59 -4.48 -15.13
CA THR A 242 -6.22 -5.85 -14.77
C THR A 242 -5.43 -5.86 -13.47
N VAL A 243 -5.89 -6.62 -12.47
CA VAL A 243 -5.12 -6.89 -11.25
C VAL A 243 -4.29 -8.15 -11.43
N LYS A 244 -2.96 -8.02 -11.44
CA LYS A 244 -2.05 -9.15 -11.69
C LYS A 244 -1.55 -9.80 -10.40
N ASN A 245 -0.97 -9.02 -9.50
CA ASN A 245 -0.52 -9.52 -8.20
C ASN A 245 -1.29 -8.89 -7.04
N LYS A 246 -1.52 -9.72 -6.01
CA LYS A 246 -2.11 -9.34 -4.72
C LYS A 246 -1.11 -9.69 -3.63
N MET A 247 -0.70 -8.71 -2.82
CA MET A 247 0.29 -8.92 -1.76
C MET A 247 0.01 -8.03 -0.55
N TRP A 248 0.67 -8.33 0.58
CA TRP A 248 0.68 -7.47 1.75
C TRP A 248 2.11 -7.13 2.18
N VAL A 249 2.28 -5.97 2.81
CA VAL A 249 3.49 -5.57 3.52
C VAL A 249 3.08 -5.23 4.95
N SER A 250 3.67 -5.90 5.93
CA SER A 250 3.36 -5.72 7.35
C SER A 250 4.49 -5.00 8.05
N PHE A 251 4.18 -3.97 8.85
CA PHE A 251 5.09 -3.38 9.82
C PHE A 251 4.41 -3.32 11.18
N GLN A 252 4.59 -4.38 11.96
CA GLN A 252 3.88 -4.59 13.23
C GLN A 252 4.83 -5.29 14.21
N GLY A 253 4.68 -5.06 15.51
CA GLY A 253 5.41 -5.78 16.56
C GLY A 253 5.83 -4.94 17.77
N GLU A 254 6.00 -3.64 17.62
CA GLU A 254 6.36 -2.68 18.69
C GLU A 254 5.45 -2.76 19.93
N ALA A 255 4.12 -2.65 19.79
CA ALA A 255 3.19 -2.81 20.90
C ALA A 255 3.31 -4.17 21.61
N ASP A 256 3.45 -5.27 20.86
CA ASP A 256 3.66 -6.61 21.43
C ASP A 256 4.99 -6.73 22.18
N ALA A 257 6.06 -6.13 21.64
CA ALA A 257 7.34 -6.05 22.33
C ALA A 257 7.22 -5.25 23.64
N ASN A 258 6.50 -4.13 23.62
CA ASN A 258 6.26 -3.31 24.81
C ASN A 258 5.46 -4.07 25.88
N LEU A 259 4.52 -4.92 25.47
CA LEU A 259 3.73 -5.77 26.37
C LEU A 259 4.47 -7.04 26.82
N GLY A 260 5.61 -7.36 26.20
CA GLY A 260 6.32 -8.62 26.46
C GLY A 260 5.55 -9.84 25.98
N THR A 261 4.80 -9.71 24.88
CA THR A 261 4.08 -10.83 24.26
C THR A 261 5.04 -11.97 23.96
N ASP A 262 4.64 -13.19 24.33
CA ASP A 262 5.39 -14.41 24.03
C ASP A 262 5.58 -14.63 22.52
N ILE A 263 6.73 -15.20 22.13
CA ILE A 263 7.10 -15.45 20.73
C ILE A 263 6.07 -16.35 20.05
N GLY A 264 5.69 -17.45 20.69
CA GLY A 264 4.71 -18.39 20.14
C GLY A 264 3.36 -17.71 19.94
N LYS A 265 2.90 -16.97 20.96
CA LYS A 265 1.65 -16.21 20.90
C LYS A 265 1.64 -15.17 19.77
N TYR A 266 2.74 -14.44 19.59
CA TYR A 266 2.87 -13.48 18.50
C TYR A 266 2.78 -14.16 17.12
N LYS A 267 3.53 -15.26 16.95
CA LYS A 267 3.54 -16.03 15.69
C LYS A 267 2.15 -16.58 15.35
N ASP A 268 1.49 -17.20 16.32
CA ASP A 268 0.17 -17.80 16.13
C ASP A 268 -0.85 -16.74 15.71
N ARG A 269 -0.83 -15.57 16.35
CA ARG A 269 -1.69 -14.44 16.00
C ARG A 269 -1.36 -13.87 14.63
N PHE A 270 -0.08 -13.71 14.29
CA PHE A 270 0.33 -13.27 12.96
C PHE A 270 -0.15 -14.24 11.87
N LEU A 271 -0.02 -15.55 12.10
CA LEU A 271 -0.50 -16.58 11.19
C LEU A 271 -2.02 -16.57 11.06
N LYS A 272 -2.77 -16.28 12.12
CA LYS A 272 -4.22 -16.07 12.06
C LYS A 272 -4.58 -14.90 11.13
N VAL A 273 -3.89 -13.76 11.23
CA VAL A 273 -4.07 -12.63 10.30
C VAL A 273 -3.72 -13.04 8.87
N HIS A 274 -2.55 -13.64 8.64
CA HIS A 274 -2.10 -14.11 7.33
C HIS A 274 -3.12 -15.07 6.67
N ASN A 275 -3.55 -16.09 7.41
CA ASN A 275 -4.50 -17.09 6.93
C ASN A 275 -5.88 -16.48 6.65
N GLY A 276 -6.30 -15.51 7.47
CA GLY A 276 -7.47 -14.70 7.20
C GLY A 276 -7.34 -13.96 5.86
N LEU A 277 -6.29 -13.17 5.67
CA LEU A 277 -6.08 -12.40 4.43
C LEU A 277 -5.98 -13.32 3.20
N LYS A 278 -5.35 -14.48 3.34
CA LYS A 278 -5.31 -15.51 2.30
C LYS A 278 -6.72 -16.00 1.95
N LYS A 279 -7.53 -16.33 2.95
CA LYS A 279 -8.91 -16.79 2.76
C LYS A 279 -9.82 -15.71 2.16
N ASP A 280 -9.78 -14.50 2.71
CA ASP A 280 -10.77 -13.46 2.43
C ASP A 280 -10.42 -12.58 1.23
N LEU A 281 -9.12 -12.48 0.88
CA LEU A 281 -8.60 -11.61 -0.19
C LEU A 281 -7.81 -12.38 -1.27
N ASN A 282 -7.55 -13.67 -1.08
CA ASN A 282 -6.68 -14.49 -1.94
C ASN A 282 -5.26 -13.91 -2.07
N ILE A 283 -4.73 -13.36 -0.97
CA ILE A 283 -3.34 -12.88 -0.91
C ILE A 283 -2.44 -14.02 -0.42
N THR A 284 -1.49 -14.45 -1.25
CA THR A 284 -0.57 -15.56 -0.93
C THR A 284 0.88 -15.14 -0.75
N LYS A 285 1.21 -13.88 -1.04
CA LYS A 285 2.55 -13.31 -0.91
C LYS A 285 2.53 -12.12 0.03
N GLY A 286 3.62 -11.94 0.77
CA GLY A 286 3.82 -10.71 1.52
C GLY A 286 5.24 -10.54 2.02
N ALA A 287 5.48 -9.40 2.65
CA ALA A 287 6.76 -9.05 3.26
C ALA A 287 6.54 -8.54 4.68
N ILE A 288 7.39 -8.99 5.60
CA ILE A 288 7.40 -8.52 6.99
C ILE A 288 8.56 -7.53 7.14
N ILE A 289 8.24 -6.33 7.60
CA ILE A 289 9.24 -5.35 8.03
C ILE A 289 9.56 -5.63 9.49
N GLU A 290 10.84 -5.83 9.76
CA GLU A 290 11.31 -6.25 11.07
C GLU A 290 11.19 -5.12 12.10
N THR A 291 10.64 -5.46 13.27
CA THR A 291 10.71 -4.60 14.46
C THR A 291 12.08 -4.79 15.08
N SER A 292 12.96 -3.78 14.98
CA SER A 292 14.36 -3.88 15.41
C SER A 292 14.70 -2.92 16.55
N THR A 293 15.63 -3.32 17.42
CA THR A 293 16.09 -2.51 18.56
C THR A 293 17.02 -1.36 18.16
N LEU A 294 17.65 -1.40 16.97
CA LEU A 294 18.28 -0.29 16.23
C LEU A 294 19.31 -0.81 15.21
N LEU A 295 19.52 -0.03 14.13
CA LEU A 295 20.89 0.21 13.65
C LEU A 295 21.60 1.09 14.67
N GLY A 296 22.28 0.50 15.67
CA GLY A 296 23.05 1.23 16.68
C GLY A 296 22.69 1.06 18.17
N LYS A 297 21.75 0.15 18.48
CA LYS A 297 21.31 -0.39 19.80
C LYS A 297 20.61 0.50 20.84
N ASP A 298 19.56 -0.08 21.46
CA ASP A 298 19.64 -0.66 22.83
C ASP A 298 18.80 -1.94 22.99
N ASN A 299 19.36 -2.96 23.67
CA ASN A 299 18.94 -4.37 23.68
C ASN A 299 17.69 -4.64 24.55
N TYR A 300 16.49 -4.30 24.07
CA TYR A 300 15.25 -4.79 24.68
C TYR A 300 14.98 -6.24 24.26
N GLN A 301 15.06 -7.17 25.22
CA GLN A 301 14.83 -8.61 25.00
C GLN A 301 13.50 -8.88 24.30
N ASN A 302 12.44 -8.14 24.63
CA ASN A 302 11.13 -8.33 24.01
C ASN A 302 11.12 -7.94 22.52
N VAL A 303 11.87 -6.89 22.13
CA VAL A 303 12.00 -6.54 20.71
C VAL A 303 12.80 -7.60 19.95
N ILE A 304 13.85 -8.17 20.57
CA ILE A 304 14.59 -9.30 20.00
C ILE A 304 13.67 -10.51 19.81
N ASN A 305 12.79 -10.78 20.77
CA ASN A 305 11.82 -11.86 20.70
C ASN A 305 10.85 -11.69 19.51
N ILE A 306 10.29 -10.49 19.34
CA ILE A 306 9.41 -10.18 18.21
C ILE A 306 10.19 -10.25 16.88
N HIS A 307 11.40 -9.70 16.80
CA HIS A 307 12.25 -9.81 15.61
C HIS A 307 12.51 -11.27 15.22
N ASN A 308 12.88 -12.13 16.18
CA ASN A 308 13.08 -13.55 15.93
C ASN A 308 11.80 -14.26 15.48
N ALA A 309 10.64 -13.86 16.03
CA ALA A 309 9.35 -14.35 15.58
C ALA A 309 9.10 -14.02 14.11
N GLN A 310 9.39 -12.78 13.70
CA GLN A 310 9.23 -12.30 12.33
C GLN A 310 10.18 -13.01 11.36
N ILE A 311 11.44 -13.26 11.73
CA ILE A 311 12.37 -14.07 10.93
C ILE A 311 11.82 -15.48 10.71
N GLN A 312 11.30 -16.11 11.77
CA GLN A 312 10.74 -17.46 11.67
C GLN A 312 9.44 -17.52 10.85
N LEU A 313 8.69 -16.42 10.76
CA LEU A 313 7.50 -16.31 9.92
C LEU A 313 7.83 -16.09 8.44
N ALA A 314 9.01 -15.52 8.16
CA ALA A 314 9.47 -15.20 6.80
C ALA A 314 10.27 -16.33 6.13
N ALA A 315 10.74 -17.31 6.90
CA ALA A 315 11.46 -18.50 6.43
C ALA A 315 10.52 -19.56 5.85
#